data_AF-J3IGH6-F1
#
_entry.id   AF-J3IGH6-F1
#
_cell.length_a   1.000
_cell.length_b   1.000
_cell.length_c   1.000
_cell.angle_alpha   90.00
_cell.angle_beta   90.00
_cell.angle_gamma   90.00
#
_symmetry.space_group_name_H-M   'P 1'
#
loop_
_entity.id
_entity.type
_entity.pdbx_description
1 polymer ?
#
loop_
_entity_poly.entity_id
_entity_poly.type
_entity_poly.pdbx_seq_one_letter_code
_entity_poly.pdbx_strand_id
1 'polypeptide(L)' 'MSDSTELTTFTGWAATSAGAPLQRYSYDPGPLGGEEVEVAVEYCGVCRRSSTFP' A
#
# COMPACT_ATOMS: atom_id res chain seq x y z
N MET A 1 -1.91 14.44 -22.03
CA MET A 1 -1.16 13.85 -20.91
C MET A 1 -2.24 13.36 -19.96
N SER A 2 -2.50 12.06 -19.97
CA SER A 2 -3.64 11.46 -19.30
C SER A 2 -3.45 11.58 -17.79
N ASP A 3 -4.41 12.24 -17.15
CA ASP A 3 -4.49 12.46 -15.71
C ASP A 3 -4.67 11.10 -15.02
N SER A 4 -3.78 10.77 -14.08
CA SER A 4 -3.68 9.46 -13.41
C SER A 4 -4.71 9.29 -12.28
N THR A 5 -5.86 9.96 -12.37
CA THR A 5 -6.88 10.09 -11.31
C THR A 5 -7.93 8.96 -11.32
N GLU A 6 -7.57 7.75 -11.73
CA GLU A 6 -8.55 6.62 -11.77
C GLU A 6 -8.01 5.32 -11.16
N LEU A 7 -7.33 5.39 -10.02
CA LEU A 7 -7.22 4.28 -9.07
C LEU A 7 -7.61 4.78 -7.68
N THR A 8 -8.90 5.07 -7.50
CA THR A 8 -9.48 5.73 -6.32
C THR A 8 -9.44 4.90 -5.03
N THR A 9 -8.91 3.67 -5.05
CA THR A 9 -8.83 2.83 -3.87
C THR A 9 -7.68 1.82 -3.99
N PHE A 10 -6.69 1.96 -3.13
CA PHE A 10 -5.57 1.04 -3.00
C PHE A 10 -5.95 -0.07 -2.04
N THR A 11 -5.76 -1.32 -2.46
CA THR A 11 -6.06 -2.49 -1.63
C THR A 11 -4.79 -3.25 -1.32
N GLY A 12 -4.63 -3.65 -0.07
CA GLY A 12 -3.43 -4.32 0.41
C GLY A 12 -3.66 -5.08 1.70
N TRP A 13 -2.58 -5.56 2.30
CA TRP A 13 -2.60 -6.26 3.58
C TRP A 13 -1.96 -5.37 4.64
N ALA A 14 -2.70 -5.08 5.72
CA ALA A 14 -2.24 -4.24 6.82
C ALA A 14 -2.48 -4.92 8.17
N ALA A 15 -1.55 -4.76 9.10
CA ALA A 15 -1.76 -5.09 10.51
C ALA A 15 -2.30 -3.84 11.21
N THR A 16 -3.47 -3.95 11.84
CA THR A 16 -4.13 -2.82 12.52
C THR A 16 -3.53 -2.52 13.90
N SER A 17 -2.69 -3.41 14.44
CA SER A 17 -1.92 -3.20 15.66
C SER A 17 -0.62 -4.03 15.63
N ALA A 18 0.34 -3.70 16.51
CA ALA A 18 1.61 -4.43 16.61
C ALA A 18 1.36 -5.91 16.94
N GLY A 19 1.91 -6.81 16.11
CA GLY A 19 1.74 -8.26 16.24
C GLY A 19 0.37 -8.81 15.80
N ALA A 20 -0.56 -7.98 15.32
CA ALA A 20 -1.83 -8.46 14.80
C ALA A 20 -1.67 -9.19 13.45
N PRO A 21 -2.56 -10.14 13.13
CA PRO A 21 -2.59 -10.76 11.82
C PRO A 21 -2.86 -9.72 10.73
N LEU A 22 -2.21 -9.91 9.57
CA LEU A 22 -2.46 -9.08 8.39
C LEU A 22 -3.91 -9.27 7.92
N GLN A 23 -4.62 -8.17 7.73
CA GLN A 23 -5.98 -8.12 7.22
C GLN A 23 -6.04 -7.31 5.93
N ARG A 24 -6.99 -7.65 5.06
CA ARG A 24 -7.24 -6.85 3.85
C ARG A 24 -7.70 -5.45 4.26
N TYR A 25 -7.03 -4.46 3.73
CA TYR A 25 -7.30 -3.06 3.99
C TYR A 25 -7.33 -2.27 2.68
N SER A 26 -8.28 -1.35 2.58
CA SER A 26 -8.47 -0.50 1.42
C SER A 26 -8.42 0.95 1.85
N TYR A 27 -7.66 1.79 1.15
CA TYR A 27 -7.55 3.21 1.46
C TYR A 27 -7.38 4.07 0.20
N ASP A 28 -7.67 5.36 0.34
CA ASP A 28 -7.41 6.38 -0.67
C ASP A 28 -6.09 7.10 -0.29
N PRO A 29 -5.05 7.03 -1.14
CA PRO A 29 -3.77 7.71 -0.87
C PRO A 29 -3.85 9.23 -1.05
N GLY A 30 -4.93 9.77 -1.62
CA GLY A 30 -5.04 11.19 -1.93
C GLY A 30 -4.20 11.59 -3.15
N PRO A 31 -4.07 12.91 -3.41
CA PRO A 31 -3.41 13.42 -4.61
C PRO A 31 -1.88 13.23 -4.53
N LEU A 32 -1.30 12.75 -5.63
CA LEU A 32 0.14 12.55 -5.77
C LEU A 32 0.90 13.89 -5.75
N GLY A 33 1.88 14.01 -4.85
CA GLY A 33 2.78 15.16 -4.78
C GLY A 33 3.70 15.28 -6.00
N GLY A 34 4.30 16.46 -6.23
CA GLY A 34 5.11 16.72 -7.42
C GLY A 34 6.40 15.89 -7.56
N GLU A 35 6.84 15.24 -6.50
CA GLU A 35 8.01 14.34 -6.47
C GLU A 35 7.63 12.88 -6.18
N GLU A 36 6.34 12.61 -6.00
CA GLU A 36 5.85 11.27 -5.69
C GLU A 36 5.56 10.51 -6.99
N VAL A 37 5.69 9.18 -6.92
CA VAL A 37 5.44 8.30 -8.06
C VAL A 37 4.48 7.20 -7.63
N GLU A 38 3.52 6.91 -8.50
CA GLU A 38 2.58 5.82 -8.33
C GLU A 38 3.12 4.58 -9.04
N VAL A 39 3.18 3.43 -8.34
CA VAL A 39 3.69 2.17 -8.88
C VAL A 39 2.69 1.06 -8.64
N ALA A 40 2.22 0.44 -9.74
CA ALA A 40 1.41 -0.76 -9.67
C ALA A 40 2.28 -1.96 -9.25
N VAL A 41 1.99 -2.52 -8.08
CA VAL A 41 2.72 -3.67 -7.54
C VAL A 41 2.20 -4.96 -8.17
N GLU A 42 3.00 -5.60 -9.03
CA GLU A 42 2.68 -6.93 -9.56
C GLU A 42 3.14 -8.05 -8.61
N TYR A 43 4.31 -7.86 -7.99
CA TYR A 43 4.93 -8.84 -7.10
C TYR A 43 5.61 -8.14 -5.92
N CYS A 44 5.34 -8.63 -4.71
CA CYS A 44 5.98 -8.16 -3.49
C CYS A 44 6.64 -9.33 -2.76
N GLY A 45 7.97 -9.25 -2.56
CA GLY A 45 8.73 -10.24 -1.82
C GLY A 45 8.55 -10.09 -0.32
N VAL A 46 8.18 -11.18 0.38
CA VAL A 46 8.05 -11.17 1.84
C VAL A 46 9.40 -11.50 2.49
N CYS A 47 9.99 -10.52 3.18
CA CYS A 47 11.24 -10.69 3.92
C CYS A 47 10.98 -10.99 5.41
N ARG A 48 11.97 -11.60 6.09
CA ARG A 48 11.91 -11.90 7.55
C ARG A 48 11.63 -10.69 8.45
N ARG A 49 11.88 -9.46 7.95
CA ARG A 49 11.56 -8.21 8.66
C ARG A 49 10.09 -7.82 8.57
N SER A 50 9.39 -8.24 7.51
CA SER A 50 7.99 -7.88 7.29
C SER A 50 7.05 -8.50 8.34
N SER A 51 7.41 -9.67 8.88
CA SER A 51 6.59 -10.38 9.87
C SER A 51 6.90 -10.05 11.34
N THR A 52 7.93 -9.24 11.62
CA THR A 52 8.36 -8.92 12.98
C THR A 52 8.35 -7.41 13.16
N PHE A 53 7.18 -6.86 13.45
CA PHE A 53 7.04 -5.53 14.05
C PHE A 53 7.38 -5.67 15.55
N PRO A 54 8.49 -5.11 16.07
CA PRO A 54 8.57 -4.82 17.49
C PRO A 54 7.56 -3.74 17.90
#